data_AF-A0A1M6SME8-F1
#
_entry.id   AF-A0A1M6SME8-F1
#
_cell.length_a   1.000
_cell.length_b   1.000
_cell.length_c   1.000
_cell.angle_alpha   90.00
_cell.angle_beta   90.00
_cell.angle_gamma   90.00
#
_symmetry.space_group_name_H-M   'P 1'
#
loop_
_entity.id
_entity.type
_entity.pdbx_description
1 polymer ?
#
loop_
_entity_poly.entity_id
_entity_poly.type
_entity_poly.pdbx_seq_one_letter_code
_entity_poly.pdbx_strand_id
1 'polypeptide(L)'
;MQPLDVIKEVDMTVATPGMTLLITDTTGTTRCMFQLDTNGRFHSIPLSENGLALVTLIENTCEDSNVSVLYIGGTGGSARGGVTRKPIELTKAIHDGKAHLTIGGANAFVMPGGGINFMVDTGKVVPNSFTWVPTPATVAPVEYTMTKTDYEAIGGHMDAIQNLDDLKGA
;
A
#
# COMPACT_ATOMS: atom_id res chain seq x y z
N MET A 1 -0.94 28.35 13.67
CA MET A 1 -2.06 29.11 13.09
C MET A 1 -3.30 28.75 13.89
N GLN A 2 -4.00 29.75 14.41
CA GLN A 2 -5.29 29.57 15.08
C GLN A 2 -6.40 29.47 14.02
N PRO A 3 -7.49 28.72 14.24
CA PRO A 3 -8.54 28.53 13.23
C PRO A 3 -9.11 29.83 12.67
N LEU A 4 -9.25 30.88 13.50
CA LEU A 4 -9.78 32.18 13.07
C LEU A 4 -8.82 32.97 12.17
N ASP A 5 -7.54 32.60 12.07
CA ASP A 5 -6.55 33.28 11.22
C ASP A 5 -6.91 33.17 9.72
N VAL A 6 -7.80 32.24 9.34
CA VAL A 6 -8.31 32.09 7.96
C VAL A 6 -9.30 33.19 7.58
N ILE A 7 -9.83 33.94 8.56
CA ILE A 7 -10.79 35.02 8.35
C ILE A 7 -10.04 36.35 8.33
N LYS A 8 -10.08 37.05 7.20
CA LYS A 8 -9.45 38.36 7.06
C LYS A 8 -10.15 39.45 7.89
N GLU A 9 -11.46 39.55 7.75
CA GLU A 9 -12.30 40.53 8.47
C GLU A 9 -13.76 40.06 8.50
N VAL A 10 -14.56 40.63 9.42
CA VAL A 10 -16.01 40.40 9.51
C VAL A 10 -16.73 41.69 9.18
N ASP A 11 -17.50 41.69 8.09
CA ASP A 11 -18.36 42.82 7.73
C ASP A 11 -19.69 42.77 8.51
N MET A 12 -19.78 43.59 9.55
CA MET A 12 -20.96 43.70 10.41
C MET A 12 -22.15 44.41 9.76
N THR A 13 -22.03 44.92 8.53
CA THR A 13 -23.18 45.40 7.75
C THR A 13 -23.96 44.25 7.12
N VAL A 14 -23.34 43.07 7.00
CA VAL A 14 -23.94 41.85 6.45
C VAL A 14 -24.15 40.79 7.55
N ALA A 15 -23.16 40.63 8.44
CA ALA A 15 -23.22 39.66 9.51
C ALA A 15 -24.13 40.12 10.66
N THR A 16 -24.78 39.16 11.32
CA THR A 16 -25.65 39.43 12.48
C THR A 16 -25.09 38.82 13.77
N PRO A 17 -25.17 39.52 14.91
CA PRO A 17 -24.80 38.95 16.20
C PRO A 17 -25.58 37.67 16.48
N GLY A 18 -24.89 36.66 17.03
CA GLY A 18 -25.45 35.33 17.29
C GLY A 18 -25.23 34.32 16.17
N MET A 19 -24.78 34.74 14.98
CA MET A 19 -24.37 33.82 13.92
C MET A 19 -23.29 32.85 14.42
N THR A 20 -23.40 31.60 13.99
CA THR A 20 -22.43 30.56 14.32
C THR A 20 -21.54 30.23 13.13
N LEU A 21 -20.26 30.00 13.38
CA LEU A 21 -19.27 29.63 12.39
C LEU A 21 -18.63 28.30 12.79
N LEU A 22 -18.69 27.30 11.91
CA LEU A 22 -17.92 26.07 12.02
C LEU A 22 -16.72 26.16 11.08
N ILE A 23 -15.51 25.98 11.62
CA ILE A 23 -14.28 25.85 10.84
C ILE A 23 -13.82 24.40 10.96
N THR A 24 -13.59 23.75 9.82
CA THR A 24 -13.09 22.38 9.75
C THR A 24 -12.09 22.21 8.61
N ASP A 25 -11.24 21.19 8.68
CA ASP A 25 -10.43 20.72 7.55
C ASP A 25 -11.24 19.77 6.63
N THR A 26 -10.64 19.35 5.52
CA THR A 26 -11.27 18.44 4.54
C THR A 26 -11.46 17.03 5.08
N THR A 27 -10.84 16.68 6.19
CA THR A 27 -10.97 15.36 6.83
C THR A 27 -11.99 15.37 7.98
N GLY A 28 -12.43 16.54 8.44
CA GLY A 28 -13.38 16.68 9.55
C GLY A 28 -12.75 16.54 10.95
N THR A 29 -11.46 16.20 11.00
CA THR A 29 -10.71 15.90 12.23
C THR A 29 -10.37 17.16 13.02
N THR A 30 -9.93 18.21 12.32
CA THR A 30 -9.73 19.52 12.93
C THR A 30 -11.04 20.28 12.85
N ARG A 31 -11.68 20.56 13.98
CA ARG A 31 -12.99 21.23 14.03
C ARG A 31 -13.12 22.18 15.20
N CYS A 32 -13.65 23.37 14.95
CA CYS A 32 -13.93 24.39 15.96
C CYS A 32 -15.20 25.17 15.60
N MET A 33 -16.04 25.46 16.61
CA MET A 33 -17.23 26.27 16.42
C MET A 33 -17.12 27.58 17.19
N PHE A 34 -17.64 28.65 16.60
CA PHE A 34 -17.59 30.00 17.14
C PHE A 34 -18.96 30.67 17.02
N GLN A 35 -19.21 31.65 17.87
CA GLN A 35 -20.36 32.55 17.78
C GLN A 35 -19.89 34.00 17.67
N LEU A 36 -20.54 34.76 16.79
CA LEU A 36 -20.27 36.17 16.57
C LEU A 36 -20.98 37.03 17.63
N ASP A 37 -20.24 37.91 18.29
CA ASP A 37 -20.79 38.89 19.23
C ASP A 37 -21.24 40.20 18.56
N THR A 38 -21.77 41.12 19.34
CA THR A 38 -22.23 42.45 18.88
C THR A 38 -21.10 43.38 18.45
N ASN A 39 -19.86 43.09 18.84
CA ASN A 39 -18.66 43.86 18.50
C ASN A 39 -17.92 43.27 17.28
N GLY A 40 -18.50 42.25 16.62
CA GLY A 40 -17.90 41.58 15.47
C GLY A 40 -16.75 40.64 15.81
N ARG A 41 -16.68 40.14 17.06
CA ARG A 41 -15.66 39.18 17.50
C ARG A 41 -16.25 37.78 17.66
N PHE A 42 -15.49 36.78 17.23
CA PHE A 42 -15.84 35.38 17.40
C PHE A 42 -15.39 34.84 18.75
N HIS A 43 -16.30 34.16 19.45
CA HIS A 43 -16.02 33.44 20.70
C HIS A 43 -16.22 31.95 20.49
N SER A 44 -15.29 31.13 21.00
CA SER A 44 -15.40 29.68 20.87
C SER A 44 -16.61 29.17 21.67
N ILE A 45 -17.38 28.28 21.04
CA ILE A 45 -18.52 27.61 21.64
C ILE A 45 -18.40 26.09 21.40
N PRO A 46 -19.07 25.25 22.20
CA PRO A 46 -19.20 23.83 21.90
C PRO A 46 -19.82 23.62 20.53
N LEU A 47 -19.48 22.50 19.87
CA LEU A 47 -20.13 22.07 18.64
C LEU A 47 -21.62 21.87 18.89
N SER A 48 -22.45 22.42 18.01
CA SER A 48 -23.87 22.09 17.95
C SER A 48 -24.07 20.66 17.46
N GLU A 49 -25.24 20.08 17.70
CA GLU A 49 -25.61 18.76 17.19
C GLU A 49 -25.45 18.67 15.67
N ASN A 50 -25.91 19.69 14.94
CA ASN A 50 -25.75 19.77 13.48
C ASN A 50 -24.29 19.89 13.05
N GLY A 51 -23.48 20.65 13.79
CA GLY A 51 -22.04 20.80 13.52
C GLY A 51 -21.29 19.48 13.71
N LEU A 52 -21.60 18.76 14.80
CA LEU A 52 -21.04 17.44 15.07
C LEU A 52 -21.49 16.41 14.03
N ALA A 53 -22.76 16.42 13.64
CA ALA A 53 -23.26 15.54 12.59
C ALA A 53 -22.55 15.76 11.26
N LEU A 54 -22.29 17.03 10.88
CA LEU A 54 -21.59 17.37 9.64
C LEU A 54 -20.13 16.91 9.64
N VAL A 55 -19.36 17.23 10.67
CA VAL A 55 -17.93 16.84 10.74
C VAL A 55 -17.76 15.34 10.85
N THR A 56 -18.66 14.65 11.57
CA THR A 56 -18.66 13.18 11.64
C THR A 56 -18.98 12.58 10.27
N LEU A 57 -19.89 13.20 9.51
CA LEU A 57 -20.15 12.79 8.13
C LEU A 57 -18.91 12.96 7.26
N ILE A 58 -18.22 14.10 7.35
CA ILE A 58 -16.97 14.35 6.60
C ILE A 58 -15.92 13.28 6.96
N GLU A 59 -15.66 13.07 8.25
CA GLU A 59 -14.71 12.06 8.75
C GLU A 59 -15.03 10.66 8.20
N ASN A 60 -16.31 10.26 8.25
CA ASN A 60 -16.75 8.95 7.77
C ASN A 60 -16.76 8.80 6.24
N THR A 61 -16.65 9.90 5.50
CA THR A 61 -16.56 9.90 4.03
C THR A 61 -15.15 10.10 3.51
N CYS A 62 -14.19 10.37 4.40
CA CYS A 62 -12.79 10.54 4.04
C CYS A 62 -12.09 9.19 4.04
N GLU A 63 -11.15 8.99 3.11
CA GLU A 63 -10.26 7.82 3.06
C GLU A 63 -8.80 8.28 3.03
N ASP A 64 -7.90 7.41 3.49
CA ASP A 64 -6.47 7.69 3.44
C ASP A 64 -6.01 7.84 1.98
N SER A 65 -5.30 8.95 1.71
CA SER A 65 -4.71 9.20 0.40
C SER A 65 -3.48 8.33 0.20
N ASN A 66 -3.69 7.13 -0.35
CA ASN A 66 -2.63 6.16 -0.63
C ASN A 66 -2.26 6.16 -2.12
N VAL A 67 -0.98 5.93 -2.41
CA VAL A 67 -0.50 5.70 -3.79
C VAL A 67 -0.49 4.21 -4.08
N SER A 68 -1.14 3.81 -5.17
CA SER A 68 -1.11 2.44 -5.67
C SER A 68 0.08 2.22 -6.60
N VAL A 69 0.99 1.31 -6.24
CA VAL A 69 2.15 0.96 -7.07
C VAL A 69 2.19 -0.54 -7.32
N LEU A 70 2.12 -0.90 -8.60
CA LEU A 70 2.22 -2.28 -9.07
C LEU A 70 3.57 -2.49 -9.73
N TYR A 71 4.30 -3.53 -9.30
CA TYR A 71 5.51 -3.98 -9.98
C TYR A 71 5.15 -5.10 -10.95
N ILE A 72 5.52 -4.94 -12.21
CA ILE A 72 5.32 -5.94 -13.26
C ILE A 72 6.69 -6.45 -13.70
N GLY A 73 6.87 -7.76 -13.65
CA GLY A 73 8.14 -8.40 -13.96
C GLY A 73 7.97 -9.76 -14.61
N GLY A 74 9.09 -10.36 -15.00
CA GLY A 74 9.12 -11.70 -15.54
C GLY A 74 10.43 -12.40 -15.23
N THR A 75 10.39 -13.72 -15.15
CA THR A 75 11.58 -14.53 -14.85
C THR A 75 12.11 -15.12 -16.15
N GLY A 76 13.34 -14.75 -16.50
CA GLY A 76 14.03 -15.22 -17.70
C GLY A 76 14.46 -16.69 -17.63
N GLY A 77 15.09 -17.20 -18.69
CA GLY A 77 15.62 -18.56 -18.73
C GLY A 77 16.71 -18.82 -17.69
N SER A 78 17.62 -17.85 -17.50
CA SER A 78 18.71 -17.94 -16.51
C SER A 78 18.18 -18.05 -15.08
N ALA A 79 17.22 -17.20 -14.70
CA ALA A 79 16.60 -17.23 -13.37
C ALA A 79 15.93 -18.59 -13.10
N ARG A 80 15.20 -19.14 -14.08
CA ARG A 80 14.57 -20.47 -13.98
C ARG A 80 15.60 -21.60 -13.92
N GLY A 81 16.71 -21.48 -14.66
CA GLY A 81 17.82 -22.44 -14.64
C GLY A 81 18.52 -22.55 -13.29
N GLY A 82 18.54 -21.45 -12.52
CA GLY A 82 19.02 -21.44 -11.14
C GLY A 82 18.18 -22.31 -10.20
N VAL A 83 16.89 -22.50 -10.50
CA VAL A 83 15.96 -23.28 -9.67
C VAL A 83 15.92 -24.75 -10.08
N THR A 84 15.91 -25.02 -11.39
CA THR A 84 15.75 -26.38 -11.94
C THR A 84 16.54 -26.56 -13.24
N ARG A 85 16.94 -27.81 -13.52
CA ARG A 85 17.50 -28.23 -14.81
C ARG A 85 16.47 -28.25 -15.96
N LYS A 86 15.17 -28.16 -15.65
CA LYS A 86 14.06 -28.13 -16.63
C LYS A 86 13.23 -26.84 -16.49
N PRO A 87 13.69 -25.70 -17.02
CA PRO A 87 13.03 -24.39 -16.84
C PRO A 87 11.55 -24.33 -17.22
N ILE A 88 11.15 -25.11 -18.24
CA ILE A 88 9.75 -25.18 -18.69
C ILE A 88 8.86 -25.88 -17.65
N GLU A 89 9.39 -26.89 -16.93
CA GLU A 89 8.62 -27.62 -15.91
C GLU A 89 8.35 -26.74 -14.68
N LEU A 90 9.26 -25.84 -14.30
CA LEU A 90 8.97 -24.83 -13.29
C LEU A 90 7.85 -23.88 -13.73
N THR A 91 7.89 -23.43 -14.99
CA THR A 91 6.81 -22.60 -15.54
C THR A 91 5.47 -23.33 -15.46
N LYS A 92 5.39 -24.59 -15.92
CA LYS A 92 4.18 -25.40 -15.81
C LYS A 92 3.73 -25.58 -14.36
N ALA A 93 4.64 -25.91 -13.45
CA ALA A 93 4.32 -26.11 -12.03
C ALA A 93 3.70 -24.87 -11.38
N ILE A 94 4.10 -23.67 -11.78
CA ILE A 94 3.50 -22.42 -11.29
C ILE A 94 2.08 -22.25 -11.85
N HIS A 95 1.90 -22.44 -13.16
CA HIS A 95 0.58 -22.35 -13.80
C HIS A 95 -0.39 -23.44 -13.31
N ASP A 96 0.13 -24.61 -12.93
CA ASP A 96 -0.62 -25.73 -12.36
C ASP A 96 -0.87 -25.58 -10.84
N GLY A 97 -0.33 -24.54 -10.21
CA GLY A 97 -0.47 -24.29 -8.77
C GLY A 97 0.34 -25.22 -7.86
N LYS A 98 1.28 -26.00 -8.40
CA LYS A 98 2.22 -26.85 -7.63
C LYS A 98 3.38 -26.06 -7.03
N ALA A 99 3.70 -24.91 -7.64
CA ALA A 99 4.71 -23.97 -7.16
C ALA A 99 4.08 -22.59 -6.99
N HIS A 100 4.23 -22.01 -5.79
CA HIS A 100 3.72 -20.69 -5.48
C HIS A 100 4.81 -19.64 -5.69
N LEU A 101 4.51 -18.63 -6.50
CA LEU A 101 5.37 -17.48 -6.76
C LEU A 101 5.05 -16.36 -5.76
N THR A 102 6.04 -15.94 -4.99
CA THR A 102 5.98 -14.72 -4.17
C THR A 102 7.10 -13.76 -4.55
N ILE A 103 6.88 -12.47 -4.27
CA ILE A 103 7.87 -11.41 -4.46
C ILE A 103 8.09 -10.75 -3.12
N GLY A 104 9.24 -11.02 -2.49
CA GLY A 104 9.58 -10.53 -1.16
C GLY A 104 8.46 -10.77 -0.16
N GLY A 105 7.95 -12.01 -0.10
CA GLY A 105 6.86 -12.43 0.76
C GLY A 105 5.43 -12.09 0.28
N ALA A 106 5.25 -11.23 -0.72
CA ALA A 106 3.92 -10.90 -1.24
C ALA A 106 3.45 -11.90 -2.31
N ASN A 107 2.18 -12.29 -2.23
CA ASN A 107 1.55 -13.08 -3.30
C ASN A 107 1.46 -12.26 -4.59
N ALA A 108 1.99 -12.82 -5.68
CA ALA A 108 1.94 -12.21 -7.00
C ALA A 108 0.84 -12.83 -7.87
N PHE A 109 0.24 -12.01 -8.72
CA PHE A 109 -0.63 -12.48 -9.79
C PHE A 109 0.23 -12.98 -10.95
N VAL A 110 0.18 -14.27 -11.24
CA VAL A 110 0.86 -14.86 -12.41
C VAL A 110 0.01 -14.60 -13.65
N MET A 111 0.58 -13.90 -14.62
CA MET A 111 -0.09 -13.53 -15.87
C MET A 111 -0.22 -14.72 -16.82
N PRO A 112 -1.30 -14.79 -17.63
CA PRO A 112 -1.50 -15.87 -18.58
C PRO A 112 -0.43 -15.88 -19.69
N GLY A 113 -0.34 -17.01 -20.39
CA GLY A 113 0.57 -17.20 -21.51
C GLY A 113 1.81 -18.01 -21.13
N GLY A 114 2.88 -17.86 -21.93
CA GLY A 114 4.14 -18.56 -21.71
C GLY A 114 5.06 -17.85 -20.72
N GLY A 115 5.90 -18.63 -20.04
CA GLY A 115 6.86 -18.11 -19.07
C GLY A 115 6.22 -17.79 -17.71
N ILE A 116 6.97 -17.08 -16.87
CA ILE A 116 6.54 -16.67 -15.54
C ILE A 116 6.61 -15.15 -15.54
N ASN A 117 5.51 -14.53 -15.97
CA ASN A 117 5.33 -13.09 -15.87
C ASN A 117 4.34 -12.82 -14.75
N PHE A 118 4.56 -11.77 -13.98
CA PHE A 118 3.80 -11.52 -12.77
C PHE A 118 3.57 -10.04 -12.53
N MET A 119 2.55 -9.76 -11.73
CA MET A 119 2.24 -8.45 -11.19
C MET A 119 2.09 -8.57 -9.68
N VAL A 120 2.69 -7.65 -8.92
CA VAL A 120 2.60 -7.65 -7.46
C VAL A 120 2.33 -6.24 -6.93
N ASP A 121 1.48 -6.18 -5.91
CA ASP A 121 1.24 -5.00 -5.09
C ASP A 121 2.45 -4.74 -4.20
N THR A 122 3.20 -3.68 -4.52
CA THR A 122 4.44 -3.34 -3.80
C THR A 122 4.19 -2.95 -2.35
N GLY A 123 2.97 -2.51 -1.99
CA GLY A 123 2.61 -2.20 -0.61
C GLY A 123 2.56 -3.43 0.30
N LYS A 124 2.51 -4.64 -0.28
CA LYS A 124 2.52 -5.92 0.45
C LYS A 124 3.89 -6.59 0.47
N VAL A 125 4.85 -6.08 -0.30
CA VAL A 125 6.20 -6.63 -0.39
C VAL A 125 7.01 -6.16 0.82
N VAL A 126 7.88 -7.03 1.36
CA VAL A 126 8.80 -6.64 2.44
C VAL A 126 9.61 -5.39 2.03
N PRO A 127 9.68 -4.34 2.88
CA PRO A 127 10.38 -3.11 2.57
C PRO A 127 11.84 -3.34 2.17
N ASN A 128 12.35 -2.53 1.23
CA ASN A 128 13.75 -2.54 0.77
C ASN A 128 14.25 -3.87 0.18
N SER A 129 13.35 -4.70 -0.35
CA SER A 129 13.69 -6.02 -0.92
C SER A 129 14.08 -5.97 -2.42
N PHE A 130 13.70 -4.93 -3.14
CA PHE A 130 14.13 -4.69 -4.52
C PHE A 130 15.54 -4.11 -4.55
N THR A 131 16.39 -4.62 -5.44
CA THR A 131 17.76 -4.10 -5.65
C THR A 131 17.98 -3.70 -7.10
N TRP A 132 19.15 -3.11 -7.39
CA TRP A 132 19.49 -2.56 -8.70
C TRP A 132 20.87 -3.02 -9.13
N VAL A 133 21.06 -3.20 -10.43
CA VAL A 133 22.37 -3.46 -11.03
C VAL A 133 22.87 -2.23 -11.80
N PRO A 134 24.18 -2.12 -12.10
CA PRO A 134 24.73 -0.93 -12.78
C PRO A 134 24.13 -0.66 -14.16
N THR A 135 23.75 -1.73 -14.87
CA THR A 135 22.85 -1.61 -16.03
C THR A 135 21.46 -1.29 -15.50
N PRO A 136 20.80 -0.18 -15.87
CA PRO A 136 19.57 0.27 -15.22
C PRO A 136 18.43 -0.76 -15.34
N ALA A 137 18.39 -1.67 -14.37
CA ALA A 137 17.48 -2.80 -14.29
C ALA A 137 17.23 -3.16 -12.81
N THR A 138 15.98 -3.43 -12.49
CA THR A 138 15.53 -3.88 -11.17
C THR A 138 15.79 -5.37 -11.00
N VAL A 139 16.21 -5.76 -9.80
CA VAL A 139 16.28 -7.16 -9.37
C VAL A 139 15.14 -7.38 -8.38
N ALA A 140 14.17 -8.18 -8.79
CA ALA A 140 13.03 -8.53 -7.95
C ALA A 140 13.39 -9.72 -7.02
N PRO A 141 12.97 -9.69 -5.75
CA PRO A 141 13.17 -10.77 -4.78
C PRO A 141 12.19 -11.93 -5.06
N VAL A 142 12.41 -12.66 -6.15
CA VAL A 142 11.53 -13.75 -6.59
C VAL A 142 11.76 -15.00 -5.75
N GLU A 143 10.68 -15.57 -5.23
CA GLU A 143 10.68 -16.78 -4.43
C GLU A 143 9.72 -17.81 -5.01
N TYR A 144 10.09 -19.09 -4.90
CA TYR A 144 9.24 -20.22 -5.31
C TYR A 144 9.09 -21.16 -4.13
N THR A 145 7.85 -21.39 -3.70
CA THR A 145 7.55 -22.34 -2.62
C THR A 145 6.79 -23.53 -3.20
N MET A 146 7.24 -24.74 -2.89
CA MET A 146 6.60 -25.99 -3.33
C MET A 146 6.99 -27.14 -2.40
N THR A 147 6.35 -28.30 -2.56
CA THR A 147 6.76 -29.50 -1.83
C THR A 147 8.09 -30.03 -2.35
N LYS A 148 8.83 -30.79 -1.51
CA LYS A 148 10.08 -31.44 -1.95
C LYS A 148 9.86 -32.39 -3.13
N THR A 149 8.73 -33.10 -3.14
CA THR A 149 8.34 -34.01 -4.22
C THR A 149 8.08 -33.26 -5.52
N ASP A 150 7.37 -32.13 -5.49
CA ASP A 150 7.17 -31.30 -6.68
C ASP A 150 8.49 -30.70 -7.18
N TYR A 151 9.37 -30.28 -6.26
CA TYR A 151 10.70 -29.76 -6.59
C TYR A 151 11.56 -30.81 -7.31
N GLU A 152 11.55 -32.07 -6.85
CA GLU A 152 12.20 -33.18 -7.54
C GLU A 152 11.58 -33.45 -8.91
N ALA A 153 10.25 -33.47 -9.00
CA ALA A 153 9.52 -33.74 -10.23
C ALA A 153 9.85 -32.73 -11.34
N ILE A 154 9.99 -31.45 -11.00
CA ILE A 154 10.40 -30.42 -11.95
C ILE A 154 11.89 -30.46 -12.30
N GLY A 155 12.69 -31.38 -11.73
CA GLY A 155 14.13 -31.46 -11.98
C GLY A 155 14.96 -30.45 -11.17
N GLY A 156 14.51 -30.13 -9.97
CA GLY A 156 15.22 -29.28 -9.01
C GLY A 156 16.62 -29.80 -8.68
N HIS A 157 17.47 -28.89 -8.20
CA HIS A 157 18.84 -29.19 -7.78
C HIS A 157 18.82 -29.83 -6.39
N MET A 158 18.47 -31.11 -6.31
CA MET A 158 18.26 -31.83 -5.04
C MET A 158 19.47 -31.81 -4.10
N ASP A 159 20.69 -31.78 -4.66
CA ASP A 159 21.94 -31.72 -3.92
C ASP A 159 22.19 -30.35 -3.27
N ALA A 160 21.45 -29.31 -3.67
CA ALA A 160 21.55 -27.95 -3.15
C ALA A 160 20.55 -27.64 -2.01
N ILE A 161 19.70 -28.60 -1.64
CA ILE A 161 18.72 -28.43 -0.57
C ILE A 161 19.45 -28.37 0.78
N GLN A 162 19.13 -27.34 1.58
CA GLN A 162 19.61 -27.19 2.95
C GLN A 162 18.42 -27.09 3.89
N ASN A 163 18.53 -27.64 5.11
CA ASN A 163 17.46 -27.46 6.10
C ASN A 163 17.56 -26.07 6.71
N LEU A 164 16.41 -25.49 7.02
CA LEU A 164 16.35 -24.15 7.61
C LEU A 164 17.05 -24.09 8.98
N ASP A 165 17.02 -25.16 9.76
CA ASP A 165 17.69 -25.20 11.06
C ASP A 165 19.22 -25.16 10.96
N ASP A 166 19.78 -25.62 9.84
CA ASP A 166 21.23 -25.59 9.56
C ASP A 166 21.71 -24.17 9.19
N LEU A 167 20.78 -23.26 8.84
CA LEU A 167 21.06 -21.89 8.39
C LEU A 167 20.99 -20.84 9.52
N LYS A 168 20.54 -21.21 10.73
CA LYS A 168 20.45 -20.29 11.89
C LYS A 168 21.84 -20.00 12.45
N GLY A 169 22.60 -19.13 11.78
CA GLY A 169 23.94 -18.70 12.21
C GLY A 169 24.69 -17.78 11.24
N ALA A 170 24.04 -17.31 10.18
CA ALA A 170 24.61 -16.38 9.20
C ALA A 170 23.97 -14.99 9.30
#